data_AF-A0A1H7PZV5-F1
#
_entry.id   AF-A0A1H7PZV5-F1
#
_cell.length_a   1.000
_cell.length_b   1.000
_cell.length_c   1.000
_cell.angle_alpha   90.00
_cell.angle_beta   90.00
_cell.angle_gamma   90.00
#
_symmetry.space_group_name_H-M   'P 1'
#
loop_
_entity.id
_entity.type
_entity.pdbx_description
1 polymer ?
#
loop_
_entity_poly.entity_id
_entity_poly.type
_entity_poly.pdbx_seq_one_letter_code
_entity_poly.pdbx_strand_id
1 'polypeptide(L)'
;MTANDYLRFIVDVIHSTVIATVDSEGLPVTCVIDMMYADENGLYFLTAKGKNFYQRLKDKGYLALSGKKGEDTMSCTAISVRGKVRELGSDMLPLLFENNPYMCEIYPTEESRKALTVFQIYEGSGEWFDLSKKPIERDSFTFGGAEITESGYFVTDDCIRCGSCLSDCPQSCIELKEKAVIRQENCLHCGNCAEVCPVGAVIRR
;
A
#
# COMPACT_ATOMS: atom_id res chain seq x y z
N MET A 1 -5.68 11.58 -0.16
CA MET A 1 -7.07 11.11 -0.39
C MET A 1 -7.58 10.48 0.91
N THR A 2 -8.81 9.97 1.01
CA THR A 2 -9.19 9.15 2.17
C THR A 2 -8.62 7.74 2.03
N ALA A 3 -8.52 6.99 3.13
CA ALA A 3 -8.12 5.59 3.08
C ALA A 3 -8.99 4.76 2.11
N ASN A 4 -10.31 4.99 2.12
CA ASN A 4 -11.26 4.30 1.25
C ASN A 4 -11.02 4.60 -0.23
N ASP A 5 -10.60 5.82 -0.59
CA ASP A 5 -10.26 6.16 -1.98
C ASP A 5 -9.06 5.34 -2.47
N TYR A 6 -8.07 5.10 -1.61
CA TYR A 6 -6.92 4.24 -1.91
C TYR A 6 -7.31 2.78 -2.07
N LEU A 7 -8.18 2.26 -1.19
CA LEU A 7 -8.67 0.88 -1.28
C LEU A 7 -9.48 0.67 -2.57
N ARG A 8 -10.33 1.63 -2.94
CA ARG A 8 -11.06 1.59 -4.22
C ARG A 8 -10.14 1.67 -5.41
N PHE A 9 -9.10 2.49 -5.38
CA PHE A 9 -8.11 2.53 -6.45
C PHE A 9 -7.44 1.16 -6.68
N ILE A 10 -7.16 0.42 -5.61
CA ILE A 10 -6.62 -0.94 -5.70
C ILE A 10 -7.57 -1.87 -6.44
N VAL A 11 -8.88 -1.82 -6.16
CA VAL A 11 -9.88 -2.70 -6.76
C VAL A 11 -10.24 -2.26 -8.18
N ASP A 12 -10.60 -1.00 -8.37
CA ASP A 12 -11.24 -0.49 -9.58
C ASP A 12 -10.24 -0.15 -10.69
N VAL A 13 -8.98 0.14 -10.33
CA VAL A 13 -7.97 0.65 -11.28
C VAL A 13 -6.81 -0.31 -11.45
N ILE A 14 -6.29 -0.87 -10.35
CA ILE A 14 -5.19 -1.84 -10.42
C ILE A 14 -5.72 -3.26 -10.64
N HIS A 15 -6.76 -3.63 -9.89
CA HIS A 15 -7.41 -4.94 -9.85
C HIS A 15 -6.48 -6.09 -9.43
N SER A 16 -5.48 -6.42 -10.24
CA SER A 16 -4.51 -7.50 -9.96
C SER A 16 -3.28 -6.97 -9.21
N THR A 17 -3.02 -7.51 -8.02
CA THR A 17 -1.92 -7.09 -7.15
C THR A 17 -0.93 -8.21 -6.90
N VAL A 18 0.33 -7.88 -6.65
CA VAL A 18 1.33 -8.85 -6.16
C VAL A 18 1.24 -8.88 -4.64
N ILE A 19 0.85 -10.02 -4.09
CA ILE A 19 0.82 -10.27 -2.64
C ILE A 19 2.10 -10.97 -2.23
N ALA A 20 2.71 -10.51 -1.14
CA ALA A 20 3.78 -11.16 -0.40
C ALA A 20 3.25 -11.73 0.92
N THR A 21 3.60 -12.99 1.17
CA THR A 21 3.32 -13.74 2.40
C THR A 21 4.59 -14.43 2.86
N VAL A 22 4.55 -15.06 4.03
CA VAL A 22 5.68 -15.81 4.58
C VAL A 22 5.26 -17.26 4.77
N ASP A 23 6.10 -18.20 4.36
CA ASP A 23 5.84 -19.63 4.57
C ASP A 23 6.15 -20.10 6.01
N SER A 24 6.08 -21.41 6.22
CA SER A 24 6.36 -22.02 7.53
C SER A 24 7.81 -21.86 7.99
N GLU A 25 8.76 -21.71 7.05
CA GLU A 25 10.19 -21.53 7.33
C GLU A 25 10.59 -20.07 7.52
N GLY A 26 9.66 -19.13 7.32
CA GLY A 26 9.96 -17.71 7.41
C GLY A 26 10.42 -17.10 6.09
N LEU A 27 10.35 -17.84 4.98
CA LEU A 27 10.79 -17.36 3.68
C LEU A 27 9.65 -16.61 2.96
N PRO A 28 9.97 -15.51 2.24
CA PRO A 28 8.97 -14.74 1.52
C PRO A 28 8.49 -15.49 0.28
N VAL A 29 7.18 -15.48 0.06
CA VAL A 29 6.52 -16.08 -1.11
C VAL A 29 5.54 -15.08 -1.71
N THR A 30 5.59 -14.92 -3.03
CA THR A 30 4.71 -14.00 -3.76
C THR A 30 3.71 -14.73 -4.66
N CYS A 31 2.57 -14.10 -4.91
CA CYS A 31 1.60 -14.49 -5.93
C CYS A 31 0.78 -13.29 -6.40
N VAL A 32 0.24 -13.35 -7.62
CA VAL A 32 -0.71 -12.35 -8.11
C VAL A 32 -2.12 -12.74 -7.68
N ILE A 33 -2.87 -11.79 -7.11
CA ILE A 33 -4.25 -11.98 -6.65
C ILE A 33 -5.08 -10.76 -7.04
N ASP A 34 -6.26 -11.02 -7.60
CA ASP A 34 -7.26 -10.00 -7.91
C ASP A 34 -7.95 -9.53 -6.62
N MET A 35 -8.00 -8.21 -6.46
CA MET A 35 -8.72 -7.53 -5.40
C MET A 35 -10.16 -7.33 -5.85
N MET A 36 -11.07 -7.96 -5.13
CA MET A 36 -12.43 -8.21 -5.61
C MET A 36 -13.41 -7.12 -5.17
N TYR A 37 -13.17 -6.51 -4.03
CA TYR A 37 -14.06 -5.50 -3.44
C TYR A 37 -13.34 -4.67 -2.37
N ALA A 38 -13.84 -3.46 -2.12
CA ALA A 38 -13.36 -2.56 -1.09
C ALA A 38 -14.54 -1.79 -0.45
N ASP A 39 -14.48 -1.60 0.86
CA ASP A 39 -15.38 -0.75 1.63
C ASP A 39 -14.64 -0.08 2.81
N GLU A 40 -15.37 0.61 3.68
CA GLU A 40 -14.80 1.24 4.88
C GLU A 40 -14.16 0.26 5.87
N ASN A 41 -14.47 -1.03 5.78
CA ASN A 41 -13.95 -2.09 6.64
C ASN A 41 -12.71 -2.77 6.06
N GLY A 42 -12.37 -2.54 4.78
CA GLY A 42 -11.09 -2.98 4.21
C GLY A 42 -11.16 -3.50 2.77
N LEU A 43 -10.20 -4.37 2.44
CA LEU A 43 -10.05 -4.97 1.11
C LEU A 43 -10.43 -6.45 1.15
N TYR A 44 -11.12 -6.91 0.11
CA TYR A 44 -11.61 -8.28 0.02
C TYR A 44 -11.06 -8.96 -1.22
N PHE A 45 -10.62 -10.20 -1.02
CA PHE A 45 -10.17 -11.08 -2.08
C PHE A 45 -10.60 -12.51 -1.78
N LEU A 46 -10.46 -13.41 -2.76
CA LEU A 46 -10.80 -14.80 -2.58
C LEU A 46 -9.64 -15.72 -2.94
N THR A 47 -9.67 -16.92 -2.37
CA THR A 47 -8.75 -17.99 -2.75
C THR A 47 -9.40 -19.34 -2.53
N ALA A 48 -8.82 -20.38 -3.14
CA ALA A 48 -9.27 -21.75 -2.93
C ALA A 48 -8.59 -22.35 -1.69
N LYS A 49 -9.35 -23.05 -0.85
CA LYS A 49 -8.89 -23.67 0.41
C LYS A 49 -7.75 -24.68 0.23
N GLY A 50 -7.60 -25.25 -0.97
CA GLY A 50 -6.53 -26.20 -1.29
C GLY A 50 -5.18 -25.57 -1.67
N LYS A 51 -5.07 -24.23 -1.77
CA LYS A 51 -3.83 -23.57 -2.19
C LYS A 51 -2.88 -23.35 -1.00
N ASN A 52 -1.57 -23.47 -1.22
CA ASN A 52 -0.57 -23.09 -0.21
C ASN A 52 -0.72 -21.64 0.25
N PHE A 53 -1.20 -20.75 -0.62
CA PHE A 53 -1.51 -19.37 -0.26
C PHE A 53 -2.57 -19.28 0.84
N TYR A 54 -3.64 -20.08 0.76
CA TYR A 54 -4.66 -20.16 1.81
C TYR A 54 -4.01 -20.53 3.16
N GLN A 55 -3.16 -21.56 3.18
CA GLN A 55 -2.49 -22.01 4.40
C GLN A 55 -1.61 -20.90 5.01
N ARG A 56 -0.81 -20.20 4.18
CA ARG A 56 0.02 -19.09 4.66
C ARG A 56 -0.79 -17.95 5.27
N LEU A 57 -1.95 -17.62 4.70
CA LEU A 57 -2.85 -16.60 5.27
C LEU A 57 -3.41 -17.04 6.62
N LYS A 58 -3.81 -18.31 6.75
CA LYS A 58 -4.32 -18.88 8.00
C LYS A 58 -3.25 -18.91 9.10
N ASP A 59 -2.03 -19.27 8.73
CA ASP A 59 -0.94 -19.43 9.70
C ASP A 59 -0.39 -18.10 10.19
N LYS A 60 -0.26 -17.11 9.30
CA LYS A 60 0.40 -15.83 9.62
C LYS A 60 -0.58 -14.71 9.94
N GLY A 61 -1.80 -14.75 9.41
CA GLY A 61 -2.79 -13.69 9.62
C GLY A 61 -2.36 -12.30 9.14
N TYR A 62 -1.35 -12.23 8.26
CA TYR A 62 -0.75 -10.99 7.79
C TYR A 62 -0.23 -11.13 6.36
N LEU A 63 -0.33 -10.05 5.58
CA LEU A 63 0.25 -9.98 4.24
C LEU A 63 0.75 -8.57 3.91
N ALA A 64 1.51 -8.47 2.83
CA ALA A 64 1.75 -7.22 2.12
C ALA A 64 1.32 -7.37 0.65
N LEU A 65 0.91 -6.29 0.01
CA LEU A 65 0.60 -6.25 -1.41
C LEU A 65 1.12 -4.97 -2.05
N SER A 66 1.40 -5.04 -3.34
CA SER A 66 1.74 -3.89 -4.17
C SER A 66 1.04 -3.99 -5.52
N GLY A 67 0.68 -2.84 -6.07
CA GLY A 67 0.11 -2.72 -7.39
C GLY A 67 0.48 -1.39 -8.02
N LYS A 68 0.42 -1.34 -9.35
CA LYS A 68 0.69 -0.12 -10.11
C LYS A 68 -0.27 0.04 -11.27
N LYS A 69 -0.60 1.29 -11.56
CA LYS A 69 -1.22 1.74 -12.82
C LYS A 69 -0.14 2.46 -13.62
N GLY A 70 -0.12 2.28 -14.94
CA GLY A 70 0.77 3.01 -15.85
C GLY A 70 1.65 2.08 -16.69
N GLU A 71 1.97 2.54 -17.90
CA GLU A 71 2.74 1.79 -18.90
C GLU A 71 4.25 2.02 -18.77
N ASP A 72 4.64 3.20 -18.30
CA ASP A 72 6.02 3.62 -18.10
C ASP A 72 6.23 4.28 -16.72
N THR A 73 7.47 4.57 -16.36
CA THR A 73 7.83 5.13 -15.05
C THR A 73 7.17 6.48 -14.78
N MET A 74 7.07 7.35 -15.78
CA MET A 74 6.56 8.71 -15.63
C MET A 74 5.04 8.79 -15.79
N SER A 75 4.38 7.70 -16.13
CA SER A 75 2.92 7.54 -16.06
C SER A 75 2.48 6.67 -14.88
N CYS A 76 3.41 6.28 -14.00
CA CYS A 76 3.17 5.30 -12.97
C CYS A 76 2.56 5.89 -11.71
N THR A 77 1.47 5.27 -11.26
CA THR A 77 0.91 5.44 -9.93
C THR A 77 0.97 4.11 -9.21
N ALA A 78 1.65 4.05 -8.08
CA ALA A 78 1.87 2.84 -7.31
C ALA A 78 1.25 2.95 -5.91
N ILE A 79 0.76 1.82 -5.43
CA ILE A 79 0.23 1.69 -4.08
C ILE A 79 0.74 0.39 -3.46
N SER A 80 1.10 0.45 -2.18
CA SER A 80 1.46 -0.72 -1.40
C SER A 80 0.67 -0.72 -0.10
N VAL A 81 0.21 -1.89 0.33
CA VAL A 81 -0.53 -2.07 1.58
C VAL A 81 0.08 -3.23 2.34
N ARG A 82 0.16 -3.11 3.67
CA ARG A 82 0.47 -4.21 4.58
C ARG A 82 -0.58 -4.24 5.66
N GLY A 83 -1.02 -5.43 6.04
CA GLY A 83 -2.11 -5.52 6.99
C GLY A 83 -2.45 -6.92 7.47
N LYS A 84 -3.26 -6.95 8.53
CA LYS A 84 -3.82 -8.16 9.11
C LYS A 84 -4.94 -8.68 8.24
N VAL A 85 -5.03 -10.00 8.13
CA VAL A 85 -6.07 -10.68 7.36
C VAL A 85 -6.89 -11.63 8.21
N ARG A 86 -8.16 -11.77 7.83
CA ARG A 86 -9.07 -12.77 8.39
C ARG A 86 -9.88 -13.44 7.29
N GLU A 87 -10.20 -14.71 7.52
CA GLU A 87 -11.12 -15.46 6.66
C GLU A 87 -12.56 -15.13 7.04
N LEU A 88 -13.40 -14.87 6.05
CA LEU A 88 -14.84 -14.59 6.20
C LEU A 88 -15.73 -15.75 5.74
N GLY A 89 -15.15 -16.78 5.10
CA GLY A 89 -15.91 -17.91 4.57
C GLY A 89 -16.57 -17.59 3.23
N SER A 90 -17.76 -18.15 3.01
CA SER A 90 -18.46 -18.08 1.71
C SER A 90 -19.52 -16.99 1.60
N ASP A 91 -19.87 -16.33 2.71
CA ASP A 91 -21.06 -15.45 2.78
C ASP A 91 -20.97 -14.27 1.82
N MET A 92 -19.76 -13.76 1.58
CA MET A 92 -19.50 -12.65 0.66
C MET A 92 -19.35 -13.07 -0.80
N LEU A 93 -19.30 -14.38 -1.12
CA LEU A 93 -19.09 -14.84 -2.50
C LEU A 93 -20.13 -14.32 -3.50
N PRO A 94 -21.45 -14.25 -3.20
CA PRO A 94 -22.43 -13.70 -4.13
C PRO A 94 -22.11 -12.26 -4.53
N LEU A 95 -21.79 -11.40 -3.55
CA LEU A 95 -21.41 -10.00 -3.80
C LEU A 95 -20.13 -9.91 -4.64
N LEU A 96 -19.11 -10.72 -4.34
CA LEU A 96 -17.86 -10.68 -5.10
C LEU A 96 -18.05 -11.14 -6.55
N PHE A 97 -18.89 -12.14 -6.79
CA PHE A 97 -19.20 -12.62 -8.16
C PHE A 97 -20.05 -11.61 -8.93
N GLU A 98 -20.97 -10.90 -8.26
CA GLU A 98 -21.74 -9.82 -8.87
C GLU A 98 -20.84 -8.67 -9.34
N ASN A 99 -19.87 -8.27 -8.50
CA ASN A 99 -18.91 -7.22 -8.84
C ASN A 99 -17.84 -7.69 -9.85
N ASN A 100 -17.60 -9.00 -9.95
CA ASN A 100 -16.55 -9.58 -10.80
C ASN A 100 -17.09 -10.75 -11.66
N PRO A 101 -17.90 -10.47 -12.70
CA PRO A 101 -18.62 -11.51 -13.43
C PRO A 101 -17.74 -12.55 -14.13
N TYR A 102 -16.49 -12.20 -14.47
CA TYR A 102 -15.51 -13.11 -15.08
C TYR A 102 -15.25 -14.35 -14.21
N MET A 103 -15.46 -14.26 -12.89
CA MET A 103 -15.34 -15.38 -11.98
C MET A 103 -16.32 -16.52 -12.30
N CYS A 104 -17.44 -16.23 -12.96
CA CYS A 104 -18.36 -17.25 -13.44
C CYS A 104 -17.76 -18.11 -14.57
N GLU A 105 -16.77 -17.61 -15.31
CA GLU A 105 -16.07 -18.39 -16.34
C GLU A 105 -15.07 -19.38 -15.70
N ILE A 106 -14.44 -18.98 -14.59
CA ILE A 106 -13.48 -19.80 -13.86
C ILE A 106 -14.18 -20.81 -12.95
N TYR A 107 -15.28 -20.39 -12.32
CA TYR A 107 -16.08 -21.18 -11.37
C TYR A 107 -17.56 -21.18 -11.78
N PRO A 108 -17.91 -21.93 -12.84
CA PRO A 108 -19.24 -21.87 -13.46
C PRO A 108 -20.35 -22.49 -12.62
N THR A 109 -20.02 -23.43 -11.72
CA THR A 109 -21.02 -24.19 -10.94
C THR A 109 -20.90 -23.91 -9.45
N GLU A 110 -22.01 -24.05 -8.71
CA GLU A 110 -21.99 -23.94 -7.24
C GLU A 110 -21.00 -24.92 -6.60
N GLU A 111 -20.91 -26.15 -7.10
CA GLU A 111 -19.95 -27.15 -6.62
C GLU A 111 -18.50 -26.67 -6.77
N SER A 112 -18.13 -26.05 -7.90
CA SER A 112 -16.78 -25.51 -8.08
C SER A 112 -16.47 -24.37 -7.10
N ARG A 113 -17.50 -23.56 -6.76
CA ARG A 113 -17.37 -22.43 -5.84
C ARG A 113 -17.22 -22.85 -4.38
N LYS A 114 -17.61 -24.07 -3.99
CA LYS A 114 -17.42 -24.60 -2.62
C LYS A 114 -15.95 -24.65 -2.19
N ALA A 115 -15.03 -24.69 -3.14
CA ALA A 115 -13.60 -24.64 -2.87
C ALA A 115 -13.12 -23.24 -2.44
N LEU A 116 -13.90 -22.18 -2.71
CA LEU A 116 -13.53 -20.80 -2.46
C LEU A 116 -13.85 -20.37 -1.03
N THR A 117 -13.08 -19.39 -0.58
CA THR A 117 -13.32 -18.66 0.66
C THR A 117 -12.85 -17.22 0.46
N VAL A 118 -13.49 -16.30 1.18
CA VAL A 118 -13.19 -14.87 1.13
C VAL A 118 -12.25 -14.52 2.28
N PHE A 119 -11.26 -13.69 1.99
CA PHE A 119 -10.42 -13.05 2.98
C PHE A 119 -10.60 -11.55 2.94
N GLN A 120 -10.44 -10.94 4.10
CA GLN A 120 -10.46 -9.50 4.28
C GLN A 120 -9.13 -9.05 4.87
N ILE A 121 -8.51 -8.03 4.27
CA ILE A 121 -7.51 -7.20 4.94
C ILE A 121 -8.29 -6.16 5.74
N TYR A 122 -8.42 -6.37 7.05
CA TYR A 122 -9.35 -5.61 7.89
C TYR A 122 -8.68 -4.47 8.66
N GLU A 123 -7.35 -4.48 8.75
CA GLU A 123 -6.55 -3.48 9.46
C GLU A 123 -5.18 -3.40 8.78
N GLY A 124 -4.70 -2.20 8.48
CA GLY A 124 -3.40 -2.04 7.83
C GLY A 124 -2.99 -0.60 7.57
N SER A 125 -1.79 -0.48 6.99
CA SER A 125 -1.22 0.77 6.53
C SER A 125 -0.87 0.66 5.04
N GLY A 126 -0.91 1.77 4.32
CA GLY A 126 -0.48 1.83 2.94
C GLY A 126 0.30 3.07 2.57
N GLU A 127 1.07 2.93 1.50
CA GLU A 127 1.90 3.98 0.89
C GLU A 127 1.42 4.20 -0.53
N TRP A 128 1.18 5.46 -0.87
CA TRP A 128 0.81 5.93 -2.19
C TRP A 128 1.96 6.70 -2.81
N PHE A 129 2.18 6.48 -4.11
CA PHE A 129 3.22 7.18 -4.84
C PHE A 129 2.81 7.42 -6.29
N ASP A 130 2.70 8.68 -6.70
CA ASP A 130 2.27 9.08 -8.04
C ASP A 130 3.37 9.85 -8.77
N LEU A 131 4.10 9.12 -9.64
CA LEU A 131 5.15 9.66 -10.49
C LEU A 131 4.61 10.43 -11.69
N SER A 132 3.30 10.31 -11.98
CA SER A 132 2.68 11.01 -13.11
C SER A 132 2.50 12.51 -12.88
N LYS A 133 2.65 12.96 -11.63
CA LYS A 133 2.46 14.35 -11.22
C LYS A 133 3.77 15.09 -10.98
N LYS A 134 3.71 16.41 -11.09
CA LYS A 134 4.82 17.34 -10.82
C LYS A 134 4.32 18.49 -9.95
N PRO A 135 4.81 18.66 -8.71
CA PRO A 135 5.72 17.74 -8.00
C PRO A 135 5.14 16.33 -7.84
N ILE A 136 6.01 15.33 -7.65
CA ILE A 136 5.60 13.94 -7.41
C ILE A 136 4.74 13.91 -6.14
N GLU A 137 3.62 13.20 -6.17
CA GLU A 137 2.78 13.06 -4.98
C GLU A 137 3.11 11.77 -4.21
N ARG A 138 3.11 11.88 -2.89
CA ARG A 138 3.24 10.79 -1.94
C ARG A 138 2.20 10.96 -0.85
N ASP A 139 1.61 9.85 -0.42
CA ASP A 139 0.73 9.85 0.74
C ASP A 139 0.92 8.56 1.54
N SER A 140 0.55 8.59 2.81
CA SER A 140 0.51 7.42 3.69
C SER A 140 -0.84 7.37 4.36
N PHE A 141 -1.45 6.19 4.43
CA PHE A 141 -2.79 6.04 4.99
C PHE A 141 -2.87 4.82 5.90
N THR A 142 -3.82 4.85 6.83
CA THR A 142 -4.16 3.70 7.68
C THR A 142 -5.65 3.44 7.62
N PHE A 143 -6.05 2.20 7.91
CA PHE A 143 -7.45 1.79 7.98
C PHE A 143 -7.64 0.68 9.02
N GLY A 144 -8.88 0.47 9.45
CA GLY A 144 -9.22 -0.59 10.41
C GLY A 144 -8.65 -0.39 11.81
N GLY A 145 -8.30 0.85 12.18
CA GLY A 145 -7.73 1.18 13.49
C GLY A 145 -6.22 1.01 13.61
N ALA A 146 -5.50 0.77 12.51
CA ALA A 146 -4.05 0.75 12.51
C ALA A 146 -3.44 2.09 12.94
N GLU A 147 -2.38 2.03 13.75
CA GLU A 147 -1.65 3.21 14.20
C GLU A 147 -0.92 3.90 13.05
N ILE A 148 -0.92 5.23 13.09
CA ILE A 148 -0.16 6.06 12.14
C ILE A 148 1.31 6.00 12.54
N THR A 149 2.15 5.45 11.67
CA THR A 149 3.61 5.55 11.80
C THR A 149 4.11 6.68 10.92
N GLU A 150 4.67 7.74 11.53
CA GLU A 150 5.44 8.72 10.78
C GLU A 150 6.64 8.02 10.12
N SER A 151 6.84 8.27 8.83
CA SER A 151 7.96 7.75 8.06
C SER A 151 8.46 8.87 7.18
N GLY A 152 9.75 9.17 7.22
CA GLY A 152 10.33 10.20 6.37
C GLY A 152 11.45 10.99 7.03
N TYR A 153 11.73 12.17 6.47
CA TYR A 153 12.78 13.06 6.97
C TYR A 153 12.16 14.31 7.57
N PHE A 154 12.64 14.68 8.76
CA PHE A 154 12.10 15.77 9.57
C PHE A 154 13.22 16.68 10.05
N VAL A 155 12.95 17.98 10.09
CA VAL A 155 13.92 19.00 10.50
C VAL A 155 13.73 19.33 11.99
N THR A 156 14.78 19.15 12.77
CA THR A 156 14.83 19.47 14.21
C THR A 156 15.01 20.98 14.42
N ASP A 157 14.97 21.40 15.68
CA ASP A 157 15.22 22.79 16.06
C ASP A 157 16.71 23.18 16.02
N ASP A 158 17.60 22.21 15.75
CA ASP A 158 19.04 22.46 15.54
C ASP A 158 19.34 23.12 14.18
N CYS A 159 18.31 23.33 13.36
CA CYS A 159 18.45 23.92 12.04
C CYS A 159 18.98 25.36 12.10
N ILE A 160 20.21 25.56 11.60
CA ILE A 160 20.85 26.88 11.51
C ILE A 160 20.44 27.69 10.27
N ARG A 161 19.43 27.23 9.52
CA ARG A 161 18.88 27.92 8.34
C ARG A 161 19.90 28.21 7.22
N CYS A 162 20.92 27.38 7.08
CA CYS A 162 21.98 27.57 6.07
C CYS A 162 21.51 27.37 4.62
N GLY A 163 20.40 26.64 4.41
CA GLY A 163 19.78 26.46 3.10
C GLY A 163 20.39 25.35 2.22
N SER A 164 21.43 24.64 2.67
CA SER A 164 22.10 23.60 1.87
C SER A 164 21.17 22.47 1.40
N CYS A 165 20.16 22.13 2.18
CA CYS A 165 19.20 21.09 1.81
C CYS A 165 18.27 21.48 0.64
N LEU A 166 18.13 22.77 0.32
CA LEU A 166 17.22 23.23 -0.73
C LEU A 166 17.72 22.86 -2.13
N SER A 167 19.03 23.02 -2.40
CA SER A 167 19.63 22.71 -3.71
C SER A 167 19.66 21.21 -4.01
N ASP A 168 19.76 20.40 -2.96
CA ASP A 168 19.98 18.96 -3.09
C ASP A 168 18.67 18.17 -3.06
N CYS A 169 17.55 18.85 -2.82
CA CYS A 169 16.22 18.26 -2.89
C CYS A 169 15.78 18.13 -4.36
N PRO A 170 15.66 16.92 -4.92
CA PRO A 170 15.30 16.73 -6.33
C PRO A 170 13.85 17.13 -6.66
N GLN A 171 13.00 17.29 -5.64
CA GLN A 171 11.60 17.70 -5.79
C GLN A 171 11.37 19.16 -5.42
N SER A 172 12.41 19.89 -5.01
CA SER A 172 12.29 21.25 -4.48
C SER A 172 11.21 21.38 -3.40
N CYS A 173 11.03 20.33 -2.59
CA CYS A 173 9.94 20.21 -1.62
C CYS A 173 10.33 20.74 -0.23
N ILE A 174 11.42 21.49 -0.12
CA ILE A 174 11.93 22.04 1.15
C ILE A 174 11.77 23.55 1.13
N GLU A 175 11.11 24.09 2.14
CA GLU A 175 10.93 25.53 2.33
C GLU A 175 11.76 26.03 3.50
N LEU A 176 12.37 27.20 3.35
CA LEU A 176 13.09 27.85 4.44
C LEU A 176 12.19 28.91 5.10
N LYS A 177 11.75 28.65 6.33
CA LYS A 177 10.99 29.61 7.17
C LYS A 177 11.84 29.99 8.39
N GLU A 178 11.29 29.81 9.59
CA GLU A 178 12.04 29.86 10.85
C GLU A 178 13.06 28.71 10.96
N LYS A 179 12.71 27.54 10.42
CA LYS A 179 13.61 26.43 10.10
C LYS A 179 13.26 25.86 8.71
N ALA A 180 14.09 24.97 8.18
CA ALA A 180 13.72 24.23 6.98
C ALA A 180 12.50 23.34 7.27
N VAL A 181 11.56 23.24 6.33
CA VAL A 181 10.35 22.42 6.43
C VAL A 181 10.23 21.59 5.16
N ILE A 182 10.15 20.27 5.32
CA ILE A 182 10.00 19.33 4.21
C ILE A 182 8.50 19.09 4.00
N ARG A 183 7.99 19.40 2.81
CA ARG A 183 6.65 19.02 2.35
C ARG A 183 6.61 17.52 2.10
N GLN A 184 6.10 16.77 3.08
CA GLN A 184 6.13 15.30 3.08
C GLN A 184 5.38 14.71 1.89
N GLU A 185 4.31 15.38 1.46
CA GLU A 185 3.48 14.98 0.33
C GLU A 185 4.20 15.00 -1.03
N ASN A 186 5.40 15.57 -1.08
CA ASN A 186 6.25 15.58 -2.28
C ASN A 186 7.65 14.99 -2.04
N CYS A 187 7.93 14.45 -0.85
CA CYS A 187 9.27 14.00 -0.48
C CYS A 187 9.56 12.60 -1.03
N LEU A 188 10.69 12.40 -1.71
CA LEU A 188 11.08 11.07 -2.19
C LEU A 188 11.68 10.16 -1.11
N HIS A 189 11.88 10.68 0.10
CA HIS A 189 12.60 9.99 1.17
C HIS A 189 14.03 9.56 0.74
N CYS A 190 14.66 10.32 -0.15
CA CYS A 190 16.00 10.01 -0.68
C CYS A 190 17.13 10.23 0.33
N GLY A 191 16.96 11.13 1.30
CA GLY A 191 17.94 11.39 2.34
C GLY A 191 19.01 12.44 2.03
N ASN A 192 19.08 12.99 0.81
CA ASN A 192 20.08 14.01 0.44
C ASN A 192 20.13 15.19 1.42
N CYS A 193 18.96 15.66 1.85
CA CYS A 193 18.85 16.77 2.81
C CYS A 193 19.48 16.46 4.18
N ALA A 194 19.50 15.20 4.59
CA ALA A 194 20.18 14.77 5.82
C ALA A 194 21.69 14.64 5.63
N GLU A 195 22.13 14.11 4.49
CA GLU A 195 23.56 13.98 4.16
C GLU A 195 24.25 15.34 4.05
N VAL A 196 23.61 16.33 3.43
CA VAL A 196 24.18 17.67 3.23
C VAL A 196 24.06 18.57 4.46
N CYS A 197 23.34 18.15 5.51
CA CYS A 197 23.09 19.02 6.67
C CYS A 197 24.36 19.14 7.54
N PRO A 198 25.01 20.33 7.62
CA PRO A 198 26.29 20.47 8.33
C PRO A 198 26.18 20.30 9.85
N VAL A 199 24.96 20.40 10.38
CA VAL A 199 24.65 20.31 11.82
C VAL A 199 23.80 19.08 12.15
N GLY A 200 23.53 18.19 11.18
CA GLY A 200 22.74 16.98 11.42
C GLY A 200 21.29 17.24 11.83
N ALA A 201 20.72 18.41 11.51
CA ALA A 201 19.37 18.81 11.92
C ALA A 201 18.24 18.12 11.14
N VAL A 202 18.54 17.19 10.23
CA VAL A 202 17.52 16.42 9.49
C VAL A 202 17.62 14.95 9.90
N ILE A 203 16.57 14.45 10.54
CA ILE A 203 16.51 13.10 11.09
C ILE A 203 15.49 12.24 10.33
N ARG A 204 15.78 10.95 10.26
CA ARG A 204 14.83 9.95 9.76
C ARG A 204 13.94 9.49 10.92
N ARG A 205 12.62 9.51 10.71
CA ARG A 205 11.64 8.88 11.59
C ARG A 205 10.98 7.73 10.85
#